data_AF-A0A349HB62-F1
#
_entry.id   AF-A0A349HB62-F1
#
_cell.length_a   1.000
_cell.length_b   1.000
_cell.length_c   1.000
_cell.angle_alpha   90.00
_cell.angle_beta   90.00
_cell.angle_gamma   90.00
#
_symmetry.space_group_name_H-M   'P 1'
#
loop_
_entity.id
_entity.type
_entity.pdbx_description
1 polymer ?
#
loop_
_entity_poly.entity_id
_entity_poly.type
_entity_poly.pdbx_seq_one_letter_code
_entity_poly.pdbx_strand_id
1 'polypeptide(L)' 'MCIRDRALFDPAKNIHTGSQILVDYLNDHSGNLRRALLNYNGSLGMRSSFADRVMRVYRDFQKVTTPG' A
#
# COMPACT_ATOMS: atom_id res chain seq x y z
N MET A 1 2.10 23.70 26.30
CA MET A 1 2.34 24.02 24.88
C MET A 1 1.94 22.79 24.06
N CYS A 2 0.73 22.77 23.48
CA CYS A 2 0.28 21.65 22.64
C CYS A 2 0.89 21.78 21.24
N ILE A 3 1.81 20.90 20.90
CA ILE A 3 2.39 20.85 19.56
C ILE A 3 1.34 20.23 18.61
N ARG A 4 0.75 21.12 17.81
CA ARG A 4 0.20 20.94 16.45
C ARG A 4 0.41 19.54 15.82
N ASP A 5 -0.44 18.58 16.15
CA ASP A 5 -0.55 17.27 15.47
C ASP A 5 -1.09 17.33 14.02
N ARG A 6 -1.56 18.49 13.56
CA ARG A 6 -2.23 18.59 12.24
C ARG A 6 -1.30 18.46 11.04
N ALA A 7 0.02 18.64 11.21
CA ALA A 7 0.98 18.54 10.11
C ALA A 7 1.44 17.10 9.79
N LEU A 8 1.16 16.13 10.69
CA LEU A 8 1.55 14.72 10.52
C LEU A 8 0.44 13.86 9.89
N PHE A 9 -0.78 14.40 9.78
CA PHE A 9 -1.93 13.71 9.23
C PHE A 9 -2.64 14.59 8.19
N ASP A 10 -1.95 14.93 7.10
CA ASP A 10 -2.65 15.25 5.86
C ASP A 10 -2.94 13.91 5.14
N PRO A 11 -4.20 13.45 5.11
CA PRO A 11 -4.52 12.15 4.52
C PRO A 11 -4.18 12.09 3.03
N ALA A 12 -4.35 13.19 2.29
CA ALA A 12 -4.05 13.24 0.86
C ALA A 12 -2.54 13.13 0.64
N LYS A 13 -1.74 13.87 1.43
CA LYS A 13 -0.28 13.79 1.35
C LYS A 13 0.25 12.41 1.76
N ASN A 14 -0.34 11.79 2.78
CA ASN A 14 0.05 10.46 3.24
C ASN A 14 -0.29 9.39 2.20
N ILE A 15 -1.48 9.46 1.58
CA ILE A 15 -1.86 8.55 0.48
C ILE A 15 -0.93 8.75 -0.72
N HIS A 16 -0.64 9.98 -1.11
CA HIS A 16 0.26 10.27 -2.22
C HIS A 16 1.67 9.71 -1.98
N THR A 17 2.27 10.06 -0.83
CA THR A 17 3.63 9.61 -0.46
C THR A 17 3.69 8.08 -0.35
N GLY A 18 2.72 7.46 0.33
CA GLY A 18 2.65 6.00 0.46
C GLY A 18 2.47 5.28 -0.88
N SER A 19 1.71 5.87 -1.81
CA SER A 19 1.54 5.33 -3.15
C SER A 19 2.82 5.41 -3.98
N GLN A 20 3.58 6.51 -3.87
CA GLN A 20 4.88 6.65 -4.53
C GLN A 20 5.88 5.59 -4.05
N ILE A 21 5.98 5.40 -2.73
CA ILE A 21 6.85 4.37 -2.15
C ILE A 21 6.45 2.96 -2.64
N LEU A 22 5.16 2.68 -2.76
CA LEU A 22 4.69 1.39 -3.29
C LEU A 22 5.08 1.21 -4.78
N VAL A 23 5.03 2.28 -5.58
CA VAL A 23 5.49 2.26 -6.98
C VAL A 23 6.99 1.99 -7.07
N ASP A 24 7.80 2.60 -6.20
CA ASP A 24 9.24 2.34 -6.16
C ASP A 24 9.53 0.87 -5.88
N TYR A 25 8.85 0.27 -4.90
CA TYR A 25 8.96 -1.17 -4.65
C TYR A 25 8.43 -2.04 -5.81
N LEU A 26 7.42 -1.59 -6.54
CA LEU A 26 6.97 -2.31 -7.73
C LEU A 26 8.07 -2.32 -8.80
N ASN A 27 8.74 -1.19 -9.02
CA ASN A 27 9.84 -1.09 -9.96
C ASN A 27 11.02 -1.98 -9.54
N ASP A 28 11.40 -1.95 -8.26
CA ASP A 28 12.47 -2.78 -7.70
C ASP A 28 12.19 -4.28 -7.85
N HIS A 29 10.92 -4.67 -7.74
CA HIS A 29 10.48 -6.07 -7.89
C HIS A 29 9.95 -6.38 -9.30
N SER A 30 10.30 -5.60 -10.32
CA SER A 30 9.95 -5.83 -11.74
C SER A 30 8.44 -6.04 -11.97
N GLY A 31 7.61 -5.26 -11.28
CA GLY A 31 6.15 -5.34 -11.32
C GLY A 31 5.54 -6.47 -10.48
N ASN A 32 6.33 -7.22 -9.71
CA ASN A 32 5.80 -8.26 -8.83
C ASN A 32 5.10 -7.65 -7.61
N LEU A 33 3.79 -7.41 -7.76
CA LEU A 33 2.95 -6.79 -6.73
C LEU A 33 3.00 -7.51 -5.39
N ARG A 34 3.06 -8.84 -5.37
CA ARG A 34 3.11 -9.60 -4.12
C ARG A 34 4.41 -9.32 -3.35
N ARG A 35 5.55 -9.33 -4.04
CA ARG A 35 6.85 -9.01 -3.43
C ARG A 35 6.94 -7.55 -3.00
N ALA A 36 6.45 -6.63 -3.82
CA ALA A 36 6.40 -5.20 -3.50
C ALA A 36 5.57 -4.94 -2.23
N LEU A 37 4.38 -5.54 -2.10
CA LEU A 37 3.54 -5.41 -0.90
C LEU A 37 4.19 -5.98 0.36
N LEU A 38 4.87 -7.13 0.25
CA LEU A 38 5.61 -7.70 1.37
C LEU A 38 6.78 -6.80 1.78
N ASN A 39 7.51 -6.22 0.82
CA ASN A 39 8.60 -5.30 1.10
C ASN A 39 8.10 -3.98 1.72
N TYR A 40 7.03 -3.42 1.17
CA TYR A 40 6.37 -2.22 1.68
C TYR A 40 5.93 -2.39 3.15
N ASN A 41 5.41 -3.56 3.51
CA ASN A 41 5.03 -3.87 4.88
C ASN A 41 6.23 -4.20 5.80
N GLY A 42 7.42 -4.45 5.24
CA GLY A 42 8.57 -4.93 5.99
C GLY A 42 8.52 -6.42 6.35
N SER A 43 7.73 -7.22 5.61
CA SER A 43 7.59 -8.67 5.80
C SER A 43 8.18 -9.51 4.65
N LEU A 44 9.03 -8.92 3.81
CA LEU A 44 9.71 -9.64 2.74
C LEU A 44 10.59 -10.77 3.31
N GLY A 45 10.44 -11.98 2.76
CA GLY A 45 11.15 -13.17 3.25
C GLY A 45 10.54 -13.81 4.50
N MET A 46 9.52 -13.19 5.11
CA MET A 46 8.79 -13.72 6.26
C MET A 46 7.51 -14.43 5.82
N ARG A 47 7.02 -15.37 6.63
CA ARG A 47 5.66 -15.91 6.48
C ARG A 47 4.66 -14.81 6.86
N SER A 48 3.99 -14.23 5.87
CA SER A 48 2.99 -13.18 6.06
C SER A 48 1.83 -13.35 5.09
N SER A 49 0.61 -13.16 5.59
CA SER A 49 -0.63 -13.12 4.81
C SER A 49 -0.99 -11.70 4.34
N PHE A 50 -0.16 -10.70 4.64
CA PHE A 50 -0.44 -9.30 4.39
C PHE A 50 -0.75 -9.02 2.91
N ALA A 51 0.15 -9.41 2.01
CA ALA A 51 -0.02 -9.16 0.58
C ALA A 51 -1.30 -9.84 0.04
N ASP A 52 -1.60 -11.05 0.53
CA ASP A 52 -2.78 -11.80 0.10
C ASP A 52 -4.09 -11.14 0.59
N ARG A 53 -4.07 -10.53 1.78
CA ARG A 53 -5.20 -9.73 2.30
C ARG A 53 -5.41 -8.46 1.50
N VAL A 54 -4.34 -7.71 1.21
CA VAL A 54 -4.43 -6.46 0.41
C VAL A 54 -4.95 -6.75 -0.99
N MET A 55 -4.43 -7.77 -1.66
CA MET A 55 -4.88 -8.16 -2.99
C MET A 55 -6.35 -8.62 -3.01
N ARG A 56 -6.84 -9.25 -1.92
CA ARG A 56 -8.26 -9.60 -1.79
C ARG A 56 -9.14 -8.34 -1.76
N VAL A 57 -8.82 -7.41 -0.86
CA VAL A 57 -9.56 -6.15 -0.73
C VAL A 57 -9.51 -5.34 -2.03
N TYR A 58 -8.35 -5.29 -2.70
CA TYR A 58 -8.21 -4.62 -3.99
C TYR A 58 -9.16 -5.20 -5.06
N ARG A 59 -9.23 -6.54 -5.17
CA ARG A 59 -10.16 -7.21 -6.08
C ARG A 59 -11.62 -6.93 -5.72
N ASP A 60 -11.94 -6.86 -4.44
CA ASP A 60 -13.30 -6.56 -4.00
C ASP A 60 -13.70 -5.13 -4.38
N PHE A 61 -12.79 -4.15 -4.24
CA PHE A 61 -13.03 -2.79 -4.74
C PHE A 61 -13.21 -2.74 -6.26
N GLN A 62 -12.38 -3.44 -7.03
CA GLN A 62 -12.51 -3.47 -8.49
C GLN A 62 -13.89 -4.00 -8.94
N LYS A 63 -14.44 -4.99 -8.24
CA LYS A 63 -15.78 -5.52 -8.53
C LYS A 63 -16.89 -4.52 -8.24
N VAL A 64 -16.74 -3.70 -7.21
CA VAL A 64 -17.71 -2.65 -6.86
C VAL A 64 -17.65 -1.49 -7.85
N THR A 65 -16.46 -1.17 -8.38
CA THR A 65 -16.27 -0.01 -9.26
C THR A 65 -16.44 -0.32 -10.75
N THR A 66 -16.61 -1.59 -11.14
CA THR A 66 -16.91 -1.97 -12.53
C THR A 66 -18.42 -2.14 -12.67
N PRO A 67 -19.14 -1.28 -13.42
CA PRO A 67 -20.54 -1.53 -13.75
C PRO A 67 -20.63 -2.85 -14.52
N GLY A 68 -21.56 -3.73 -14.10
CA GLY A 68 -21.92 -4.92 -14.87
C GLY A 68 -22.61 -4.59 -16.18
#